data_AF-A0A933MI12-F1
#
_entry.id   AF-A0A933MI12-F1
#
_cell.length_a   1.000
_cell.length_b   1.000
_cell.length_c   1.000
_cell.angle_alpha   90.00
_cell.angle_beta   90.00
_cell.angle_gamma   90.00
#
_symmetry.space_group_name_H-M   'P 1'
#
loop_
_entity.id
_entity.type
_entity.pdbx_description
1 polymer ?
#
loop_
_entity_poly.entity_id
_entity_poly.type
_entity_poly.pdbx_seq_one_letter_code
_entity_poly.pdbx_strand_id
1 'polypeptide(L)'
;MKKAGPEYFYTVYQSPLGPLYLIASSRGIVALRFSKQSFDQMLKNKYFAGAKPVKSEQQFKSMTKQLDAYFKGRPVKFVYKADISFGTRFQKAVWQKLAELPPGQLITYGALAREIKRPKAFRAVGQAVGANPLPIIIPCHRVISSSGRLGGFIGGIGLKKKLLKHRGNKNMIQSQSGSERRRFLRLPVEIKVHFKALKEGALDVKGLKPARARNLSTGGVLFSAVKKMTANEVLQMRINFIRSGQPVEMAAIARVARCQKAKTGYNVGVEFLQVYSEDLKTLKNFIDRKAKTQKQL
;
A
#
# COMPACT_ATOMS: atom_id res chain seq x y z
N MET A 1 -12.98 -45.13 -21.55
CA MET A 1 -13.20 -43.70 -21.27
C MET A 1 -12.58 -43.37 -19.92
N LYS A 2 -11.54 -42.50 -19.86
CA LYS A 2 -10.97 -42.07 -18.56
C LYS A 2 -12.03 -41.29 -17.81
N LYS A 3 -12.45 -41.74 -16.62
CA LYS A 3 -13.34 -40.97 -15.73
C LYS A 3 -12.75 -39.57 -15.59
N ALA A 4 -13.51 -38.55 -15.99
CA ALA A 4 -13.11 -37.16 -15.77
C ALA A 4 -12.87 -36.99 -14.26
N GLY A 5 -11.63 -36.65 -13.89
CA GLY A 5 -11.27 -36.41 -12.50
C GLY A 5 -12.14 -35.30 -11.89
N PRO A 6 -12.17 -35.17 -10.55
CA PRO A 6 -12.98 -34.14 -9.91
C PRO A 6 -12.53 -32.75 -10.40
N GLU A 7 -13.51 -31.91 -10.76
CA GLU A 7 -13.28 -30.58 -11.33
C GLU A 7 -12.56 -29.64 -10.33
N TYR A 8 -12.82 -29.87 -9.03
CA TYR A 8 -12.22 -29.11 -7.94
C TYR A 8 -11.71 -30.03 -6.83
N PHE A 9 -10.59 -29.62 -6.24
CA PHE A 9 -10.03 -30.20 -5.04
C PHE A 9 -10.01 -29.16 -3.94
N TYR A 10 -10.09 -29.60 -2.68
CA TYR A 10 -9.90 -28.72 -1.54
C TYR A 10 -9.01 -29.34 -0.47
N THR A 11 -8.42 -28.49 0.38
CA THR A 11 -7.78 -28.91 1.62
C THR A 11 -8.01 -27.89 2.72
N VAL A 12 -7.75 -28.30 3.96
CA VAL A 12 -7.78 -27.41 5.13
C VAL A 12 -6.37 -27.35 5.72
N TYR A 13 -5.74 -26.19 5.56
CA TYR A 13 -4.42 -25.93 6.12
C TYR A 13 -4.56 -25.33 7.52
N GLN A 14 -3.94 -25.97 8.52
CA GLN A 14 -3.92 -25.45 9.89
C GLN A 14 -2.87 -24.35 10.03
N SER A 15 -3.30 -23.14 10.38
CA SER A 15 -2.42 -21.97 10.51
C SER A 15 -2.52 -21.32 11.90
N PRO A 16 -1.55 -20.48 12.30
CA PRO A 16 -1.65 -19.65 13.51
C PRO A 16 -2.85 -18.68 13.53
N LEU A 17 -3.56 -18.54 12.40
CA LEU A 17 -4.75 -17.72 12.26
C LEU A 17 -6.06 -18.52 12.38
N GLY A 18 -5.96 -19.84 12.57
CA GLY A 18 -7.06 -20.79 12.42
C GLY A 18 -7.00 -21.55 11.08
N PRO A 19 -7.99 -22.41 10.81
CA PRO A 19 -8.04 -23.22 9.59
C PRO A 19 -8.22 -22.35 8.34
N LEU A 20 -7.38 -22.58 7.33
CA LEU A 20 -7.47 -21.97 6.01
C LEU A 20 -7.98 -22.99 5.00
N TYR A 21 -9.10 -22.69 4.36
CA TYR A 21 -9.73 -23.54 3.37
C TYR A 21 -9.22 -23.15 1.99
N LEU A 22 -8.48 -24.05 1.35
CA LEU A 22 -7.90 -23.86 0.03
C LEU A 22 -8.70 -24.66 -0.99
N ILE A 23 -8.94 -24.09 -2.17
CA ILE A 23 -9.57 -24.77 -3.30
C ILE A 23 -8.75 -24.58 -4.57
N ALA A 24 -8.70 -25.62 -5.40
CA ALA A 24 -7.97 -25.65 -6.65
C ALA A 24 -8.81 -26.34 -7.73
N SER A 25 -8.64 -25.91 -8.97
CA SER A 25 -9.11 -26.61 -10.17
C SER A 25 -7.92 -27.28 -10.85
N SER A 26 -8.18 -27.96 -11.97
CA SER A 26 -7.11 -28.46 -12.87
C SER A 26 -6.17 -27.36 -13.39
N ARG A 27 -6.59 -26.09 -13.37
CA ARG A 27 -5.80 -24.95 -13.87
C ARG A 27 -4.94 -24.29 -12.78
N GLY A 28 -5.25 -24.50 -11.50
CA GLY A 28 -4.48 -23.94 -10.39
C GLY A 28 -5.29 -23.64 -9.14
N ILE A 29 -4.69 -22.91 -8.21
CA ILE A 29 -5.32 -22.50 -6.95
C ILE A 29 -6.37 -21.43 -7.27
N VAL A 30 -7.58 -21.64 -6.79
CA VAL A 30 -8.74 -20.80 -7.11
C VAL A 30 -9.00 -19.80 -5.98
N ALA A 31 -9.05 -20.25 -4.73
CA ALA A 31 -9.36 -19.39 -3.59
C ALA A 31 -8.78 -19.88 -2.25
N LEU A 32 -8.72 -18.95 -1.29
CA LEU A 32 -8.39 -19.16 0.12
C LEU A 32 -9.45 -18.51 0.99
N ARG A 33 -10.02 -19.28 1.94
CA ARG A 33 -11.07 -18.83 2.86
C ARG A 33 -10.67 -19.06 4.32
N PHE A 34 -11.15 -18.19 5.20
CA PHE A 34 -10.77 -18.17 6.63
C PHE A 34 -11.73 -18.94 7.54
N SER A 35 -12.85 -19.43 7.01
CA SER A 35 -13.83 -20.20 7.76
C SER A 35 -14.59 -21.16 6.85
N LYS A 36 -15.11 -22.24 7.44
CA LYS A 36 -15.97 -23.20 6.75
C LYS A 36 -17.18 -22.50 6.13
N GLN A 37 -17.84 -21.61 6.87
CA GLN A 37 -18.99 -20.84 6.38
C GLN A 37 -18.67 -20.04 5.12
N SER A 38 -17.54 -19.33 5.08
CA SER A 38 -17.14 -18.54 3.89
C SER A 38 -16.70 -19.42 2.71
N PHE A 39 -16.22 -20.63 2.98
CA PHE A 39 -15.93 -21.64 1.97
C PHE A 39 -17.22 -22.23 1.38
N ASP A 40 -18.18 -22.62 2.21
CA ASP A 40 -19.46 -23.17 1.78
C ASP A 40 -20.28 -22.13 1.00
N GLN A 41 -20.31 -20.87 1.45
CA GLN A 41 -20.94 -19.77 0.72
C GLN A 41 -20.30 -19.56 -0.65
N MET A 42 -18.98 -19.69 -0.75
CA MET A 42 -18.28 -19.56 -2.02
C MET A 42 -18.67 -20.68 -3.00
N LEU A 43 -18.80 -21.93 -2.54
CA LEU A 43 -19.22 -23.06 -3.38
C LEU A 43 -20.65 -22.89 -3.94
N LYS A 44 -21.51 -22.15 -3.23
CA LYS A 44 -22.86 -21.82 -3.69
C LYS A 44 -22.91 -20.70 -4.73
N ASN A 45 -21.81 -19.96 -4.94
CA ASN A 45 -21.80 -18.90 -5.93
C ASN A 45 -21.88 -19.46 -7.36
N LYS A 46 -22.44 -18.67 -8.27
CA LYS A 46 -22.61 -18.99 -9.70
C LYS A 46 -21.34 -19.52 -10.41
N TYR A 47 -20.16 -19.17 -9.92
CA TYR A 47 -18.88 -19.60 -10.49
C TYR A 47 -18.52 -21.05 -10.15
N PHE A 48 -19.01 -21.56 -9.03
CA PHE A 48 -18.78 -22.93 -8.59
C PHE A 48 -20.02 -23.80 -8.80
N ALA A 49 -21.19 -23.21 -9.05
CA ALA A 49 -22.43 -23.91 -9.41
C ALA A 49 -22.78 -25.09 -8.46
N GLY A 50 -22.47 -24.97 -7.17
CA GLY A 50 -22.69 -26.05 -6.21
C GLY A 50 -21.70 -27.21 -6.32
N ALA A 51 -20.50 -26.95 -6.84
CA ALA A 51 -19.42 -27.94 -6.96
C ALA A 51 -19.20 -28.70 -5.65
N LYS A 52 -18.94 -30.00 -5.79
CA LYS A 52 -18.61 -30.91 -4.70
C LYS A 52 -17.11 -31.23 -4.76
N PRO A 53 -16.23 -30.34 -4.24
CA PRO A 53 -14.80 -30.55 -4.36
C PRO A 53 -14.36 -31.77 -3.55
N VAL A 54 -13.36 -32.49 -4.06
CA VAL A 54 -12.80 -33.67 -3.37
C VAL A 54 -11.64 -33.23 -2.49
N LYS A 55 -11.60 -33.73 -1.24
CA LYS A 55 -10.48 -33.42 -0.34
C LYS A 55 -9.20 -34.05 -0.86
N SER A 56 -8.13 -33.27 -0.99
CA SER A 56 -6.81 -33.78 -1.40
C SER A 56 -5.70 -32.92 -0.84
N GLU A 57 -4.73 -33.50 -0.15
CA GLU A 57 -3.55 -32.77 0.32
C GLU A 57 -2.46 -32.68 -0.77
N GLN A 58 -2.36 -33.70 -1.61
CA GLN A 58 -1.35 -33.80 -2.66
C GLN A 58 -1.41 -32.62 -3.63
N GLN A 59 -2.62 -32.18 -4.01
CA GLN A 59 -2.82 -31.04 -4.91
C GLN A 59 -2.34 -29.70 -4.32
N PHE A 60 -2.19 -29.62 -2.99
CA PHE A 60 -1.81 -28.39 -2.30
C PHE A 60 -0.42 -28.46 -1.66
N LYS A 61 0.31 -29.57 -1.78
CA LYS A 61 1.63 -29.79 -1.13
C LYS A 61 2.61 -28.63 -1.33
N SER A 62 2.68 -28.06 -2.54
CA SER A 62 3.52 -26.89 -2.81
C SER A 62 3.03 -25.62 -2.11
N MET A 63 1.72 -25.38 -2.13
CA MET A 63 1.12 -24.20 -1.49
C MET A 63 1.21 -24.28 0.04
N THR A 64 0.94 -25.43 0.64
CA THR A 64 1.05 -25.62 2.09
C THR A 64 2.49 -25.43 2.57
N LYS A 65 3.49 -25.95 1.85
CA LYS A 65 4.92 -25.69 2.16
C LYS A 65 5.28 -24.20 2.13
N GLN A 66 4.72 -23.44 1.18
CA GLN A 66 4.93 -21.99 1.10
C GLN A 66 4.21 -21.24 2.22
N LEU A 67 3.01 -21.69 2.60
CA LEU A 67 2.29 -21.17 3.76
C LEU A 67 3.03 -21.46 5.06
N ASP A 68 3.63 -22.64 5.21
CA ASP A 68 4.47 -22.96 6.37
C ASP A 68 5.65 -22.02 6.48
N ALA A 69 6.39 -21.80 5.38
CA ALA A 69 7.48 -20.84 5.35
C ALA A 69 6.98 -19.42 5.68
N TYR A 70 5.79 -19.05 5.17
CA TYR A 70 5.18 -17.75 5.44
C TYR A 70 4.86 -17.58 6.93
N PHE A 71 4.20 -18.56 7.55
CA PHE A 71 3.81 -18.52 8.96
C PHE A 71 5.00 -18.71 9.91
N LYS A 72 6.09 -19.32 9.46
CA LYS A 72 7.38 -19.34 10.19
C LYS A 72 8.18 -18.04 10.06
N GLY A 73 7.63 -17.02 9.40
CA GLY A 73 8.27 -15.70 9.26
C GLY A 73 9.36 -15.62 8.19
N ARG A 74 9.60 -16.69 7.44
CA ARG A 74 10.63 -16.71 6.39
C ARG A 74 10.21 -15.82 5.21
N PRO A 75 11.14 -15.17 4.49
CA PRO A 75 10.83 -14.50 3.24
C PRO A 75 10.20 -15.50 2.25
N VAL A 76 9.02 -15.18 1.71
CA VAL A 76 8.32 -16.04 0.73
C VAL A 76 7.81 -15.15 -0.39
N LYS A 77 8.24 -15.47 -1.61
CA LYS A 77 7.55 -15.06 -2.84
C LYS A 77 6.66 -16.23 -3.25
N PHE A 78 5.35 -16.04 -3.17
CA PHE A 78 4.43 -17.12 -3.52
C PHE A 78 4.55 -17.44 -5.02
N VAL A 79 4.80 -18.71 -5.33
CA VAL A 79 4.83 -19.25 -6.70
C VAL A 79 3.66 -20.20 -6.84
N TYR A 80 2.70 -19.83 -7.68
CA TYR A 80 1.44 -20.56 -7.85
C TYR A 80 0.83 -20.28 -9.21
N LYS A 81 0.12 -21.27 -9.77
CA LYS A 81 -0.83 -21.03 -10.85
C LYS A 81 -2.15 -20.61 -10.23
N ALA A 82 -2.67 -19.45 -10.63
CA ALA A 82 -3.93 -18.91 -10.12
C ALA A 82 -5.04 -19.16 -11.15
N ASP A 83 -6.08 -19.90 -10.75
CA ASP A 83 -7.30 -19.96 -11.54
C ASP A 83 -8.26 -18.87 -11.08
N ILE A 84 -8.08 -17.68 -11.66
CA ILE A 84 -8.89 -16.49 -11.41
C ILE A 84 -9.77 -16.16 -12.63
N SER A 85 -10.14 -17.15 -13.43
CA SER A 85 -10.85 -16.93 -14.71
C SER A 85 -12.16 -16.14 -14.54
N PHE A 86 -12.84 -16.34 -13.41
CA PHE A 86 -14.08 -15.65 -13.02
C PHE A 86 -13.90 -14.15 -12.71
N GLY A 87 -12.67 -13.68 -12.49
CA GLY A 87 -12.40 -12.26 -12.23
C GLY A 87 -12.58 -11.39 -13.47
N THR A 88 -13.10 -10.18 -13.30
CA THR A 88 -13.14 -9.19 -14.39
C THR A 88 -11.73 -8.75 -14.79
N ARG A 89 -11.56 -8.20 -15.99
CA ARG A 89 -10.27 -7.64 -16.44
C ARG A 89 -9.71 -6.63 -15.43
N PHE A 90 -10.58 -5.78 -14.87
CA PHE A 90 -10.20 -4.79 -13.86
C PHE A 90 -9.76 -5.45 -12.54
N GLN A 91 -10.50 -6.45 -12.05
CA GLN A 91 -10.14 -7.18 -10.84
C GLN A 91 -8.80 -7.90 -10.98
N LYS A 92 -8.59 -8.60 -12.10
CA LYS A 92 -7.34 -9.30 -12.42
C LYS A 92 -6.15 -8.35 -12.39
N ALA A 93 -6.26 -7.16 -13.01
CA ALA A 93 -5.21 -6.14 -12.98
C ALA A 93 -4.88 -5.65 -11.55
N VAL A 94 -5.90 -5.42 -10.71
CA VAL A 94 -5.72 -5.05 -9.31
C VAL A 94 -5.00 -6.16 -8.52
N TRP A 95 -5.44 -7.41 -8.69
CA TRP A 95 -4.89 -8.55 -7.97
C TRP A 95 -3.44 -8.86 -8.37
N GLN A 96 -3.12 -8.78 -9.67
CA GLN A 96 -1.75 -8.91 -10.18
C GLN A 96 -0.84 -7.84 -9.56
N LYS A 97 -1.27 -6.57 -9.58
CA LYS A 97 -0.47 -5.48 -9.00
C LYS A 97 -0.26 -5.65 -7.49
N LEU A 98 -1.25 -6.20 -6.78
CA LEU A 98 -1.09 -6.52 -5.36
C LEU A 98 -0.10 -7.65 -5.11
N ALA A 99 -0.09 -8.69 -5.95
CA ALA A 99 0.82 -9.82 -5.83
C ALA A 99 2.30 -9.43 -6.01
N GLU A 100 2.56 -8.33 -6.74
CA GLU A 100 3.88 -7.74 -6.92
C GLU A 100 4.39 -6.98 -5.68
N LEU A 101 3.55 -6.70 -4.68
CA LEU A 101 3.95 -5.89 -3.52
C LEU A 101 5.05 -6.60 -2.71
N PRO A 102 6.20 -5.92 -2.49
CA PRO A 102 7.25 -6.43 -1.62
C PRO A 102 6.74 -6.81 -0.22
N PRO A 103 7.34 -7.82 0.42
CA PRO A 103 7.05 -8.16 1.81
C PRO A 103 7.11 -6.93 2.72
N GLY A 104 6.11 -6.76 3.58
CA GLY A 104 6.04 -5.65 4.55
C GLY A 104 5.56 -4.31 4.00
N GLN A 105 5.53 -4.10 2.68
CA GLN A 105 5.11 -2.83 2.09
C GLN A 105 3.59 -2.63 2.11
N LEU A 106 3.14 -1.43 2.50
CA LEU A 106 1.75 -1.00 2.42
C LEU A 106 1.49 -0.15 1.18
N ILE A 107 0.26 -0.18 0.69
CA ILE A 107 -0.21 0.66 -0.41
C ILE A 107 -1.56 1.27 -0.08
N THR A 108 -1.83 2.48 -0.57
CA THR A 108 -3.17 3.08 -0.45
C THR A 108 -4.05 2.72 -1.64
N TYR A 109 -5.37 2.72 -1.47
CA TYR A 109 -6.31 2.50 -2.60
C TYR A 109 -6.05 3.46 -3.77
N GLY A 110 -5.74 4.74 -3.48
CA GLY A 110 -5.43 5.73 -4.51
C GLY A 110 -4.08 5.50 -5.19
N ALA A 111 -3.06 5.07 -4.45
CA ALA A 111 -1.78 4.69 -5.05
C ALA A 111 -1.95 3.47 -5.96
N LEU A 112 -2.66 2.44 -5.51
CA LEU A 112 -2.96 1.26 -6.31
C LEU A 112 -3.75 1.59 -7.57
N ALA A 113 -4.70 2.53 -7.50
CA ALA A 113 -5.44 3.03 -8.67
C ALA A 113 -4.52 3.71 -9.70
N ARG A 114 -3.49 4.45 -9.25
CA ARG A 114 -2.48 5.05 -10.15
C ARG A 114 -1.60 4.00 -10.81
N GLU A 115 -1.16 2.99 -10.06
CA GLU A 115 -0.32 1.89 -10.57
C GLU A 115 -1.00 1.12 -11.71
N ILE A 116 -2.31 0.91 -11.63
CA ILE A 116 -3.08 0.26 -12.69
C ILE A 116 -3.54 1.22 -13.81
N LYS A 117 -2.97 2.44 -13.87
CA LYS A 117 -3.31 3.49 -14.84
C LYS A 117 -4.79 3.91 -14.83
N ARG A 118 -5.44 3.86 -13.65
CA ARG A 118 -6.84 4.28 -13.44
C ARG A 118 -6.97 5.21 -12.23
N PRO A 119 -6.33 6.40 -12.22
CA PRO A 119 -6.19 7.24 -11.03
C PRO A 119 -7.50 7.65 -10.35
N LYS A 120 -8.59 7.78 -11.11
CA LYS A 120 -9.93 8.14 -10.59
C LYS A 120 -10.71 6.95 -10.01
N ALA A 121 -10.22 5.71 -10.18
CA ALA A 121 -10.97 4.48 -9.86
C ALA A 121 -10.75 3.95 -8.44
N PHE A 122 -10.40 4.78 -7.46
CA PHE A 122 -10.02 4.33 -6.11
C PHE A 122 -11.14 3.57 -5.37
N ARG A 123 -12.42 3.91 -5.60
CA ARG A 123 -13.57 3.16 -5.04
C ARG A 123 -13.70 1.77 -5.68
N ALA A 124 -13.59 1.69 -7.00
CA ALA A 124 -13.62 0.42 -7.74
C ALA A 124 -12.44 -0.48 -7.36
N VAL A 125 -11.25 0.10 -7.16
CA VAL A 125 -10.09 -0.62 -6.61
C VAL A 125 -10.43 -1.19 -5.23
N GLY A 126 -11.09 -0.43 -4.36
CA GLY A 126 -11.55 -0.93 -3.06
C GLY A 126 -12.42 -2.19 -3.17
N GLN A 127 -13.37 -2.19 -4.10
CA GLN A 127 -14.21 -3.36 -4.36
C GLN A 127 -13.42 -4.54 -4.92
N ALA A 128 -12.51 -4.31 -5.86
CA ALA A 128 -11.64 -5.36 -6.39
C ALA A 128 -10.72 -5.96 -5.31
N VAL A 129 -10.17 -5.14 -4.41
CA VAL A 129 -9.37 -5.58 -3.25
C VAL A 129 -10.21 -6.46 -2.32
N GLY A 130 -11.47 -6.09 -2.07
CA GLY A 130 -12.41 -6.87 -1.26
C GLY A 130 -12.80 -8.20 -1.91
N ALA A 131 -12.90 -8.24 -3.24
CA ALA A 131 -13.20 -9.41 -4.03
C ALA A 131 -12.00 -10.36 -4.22
N ASN A 132 -10.85 -10.10 -3.58
CA ASN A 132 -9.66 -10.93 -3.72
C ASN A 132 -9.96 -12.40 -3.34
N PRO A 133 -9.79 -13.36 -4.27
CA PRO A 133 -10.06 -14.75 -4.00
C PRO A 133 -8.95 -15.43 -3.18
N LEU A 134 -7.74 -14.88 -3.18
CA LEU A 134 -6.55 -15.48 -2.56
C LEU A 134 -5.94 -14.55 -1.51
N PRO A 135 -6.63 -14.25 -0.39
CA PRO A 135 -6.03 -13.49 0.70
C PRO A 135 -4.76 -14.18 1.22
N ILE A 136 -3.86 -13.41 1.86
CA ILE A 136 -2.49 -13.79 2.25
C ILE A 136 -1.55 -13.89 1.05
N ILE A 137 -1.88 -14.73 0.07
CA ILE A 137 -1.09 -14.98 -1.15
C ILE A 137 -1.08 -13.70 -2.01
N ILE A 138 -2.26 -13.15 -2.28
CA ILE A 138 -2.46 -11.81 -2.82
C ILE A 138 -2.69 -10.90 -1.60
N PRO A 139 -1.75 -9.98 -1.28
CA PRO A 139 -1.68 -9.34 0.02
C PRO A 139 -2.66 -8.15 0.17
N CYS A 140 -3.96 -8.38 -0.01
CA CYS A 140 -5.00 -7.35 0.13
C CYS A 140 -5.07 -6.74 1.55
N HIS A 141 -4.57 -7.44 2.57
CA HIS A 141 -4.42 -6.92 3.94
C HIS A 141 -3.44 -5.74 4.04
N ARG A 142 -2.58 -5.53 3.04
CA ARG A 142 -1.62 -4.41 2.97
C ARG A 142 -2.19 -3.15 2.32
N VAL A 143 -3.45 -3.18 1.88
CA VAL A 143 -4.13 -2.01 1.33
C VAL A 143 -4.84 -1.23 2.43
N ILE A 144 -4.57 0.07 2.52
CA ILE A 144 -5.11 0.97 3.55
C ILE A 144 -5.72 2.23 2.94
N SER A 145 -6.54 2.95 3.72
CA SER A 145 -7.01 4.27 3.29
C SER A 145 -5.87 5.29 3.26
N SER A 146 -6.03 6.37 2.51
CA SER A 146 -5.13 7.53 2.58
C SER A 146 -5.09 8.19 3.96
N SER A 147 -6.11 7.95 4.79
CA SER A 147 -6.17 8.39 6.20
C SER A 147 -5.48 7.42 7.18
N GLY A 148 -4.88 6.33 6.69
CA GLY A 148 -4.20 5.32 7.52
C GLY A 148 -5.15 4.39 8.25
N ARG A 149 -6.46 4.54 8.02
CA ARG A 149 -7.46 3.64 8.59
C ARG A 149 -7.41 2.30 7.85
N LEU A 150 -7.59 1.23 8.61
CA LEU A 150 -7.82 -0.08 8.04
C LEU A 150 -9.22 -0.10 7.43
N GLY A 151 -9.29 -0.18 6.11
CA GLY A 151 -10.53 -0.54 5.42
C GLY A 151 -10.90 -2.00 5.68
N GLY A 152 -12.10 -2.37 5.25
CA GLY A 152 -12.65 -3.73 5.38
C GLY A 152 -11.71 -4.83 4.89
N PHE A 153 -11.90 -6.02 5.46
CA PHE A 153 -11.15 -7.22 5.12
C PHE A 153 -12.08 -8.41 5.19
N ILE A 154 -11.97 -9.33 4.22
CA ILE A 154 -12.88 -10.48 4.11
C ILE A 154 -12.82 -11.42 5.32
N GLY A 155 -11.66 -11.52 5.98
CA GLY A 155 -11.51 -12.24 7.25
C GLY A 155 -11.73 -11.37 8.49
N GLY A 156 -12.28 -10.17 8.34
CA GLY A 156 -12.48 -9.21 9.42
C GLY A 156 -11.24 -8.38 9.78
N ILE A 157 -11.47 -7.22 10.41
CA ILE A 157 -10.41 -6.27 10.77
C ILE A 157 -9.40 -6.87 11.76
N GLY A 158 -9.85 -7.72 12.69
CA GLY A 158 -8.96 -8.41 13.64
C GLY A 158 -7.90 -9.25 12.93
N LEU A 159 -8.31 -9.96 11.88
CA LEU A 159 -7.39 -10.80 11.10
C LEU A 159 -6.42 -9.98 10.25
N LYS A 160 -6.90 -8.88 9.65
CA LYS A 160 -6.04 -7.92 8.95
C LYS A 160 -4.93 -7.40 9.87
N LYS A 161 -5.25 -7.06 11.12
CA LYS A 161 -4.27 -6.63 12.12
C LYS A 161 -3.25 -7.73 12.44
N LYS A 162 -3.68 -8.98 12.64
CA LYS A 162 -2.78 -10.12 12.89
C LYS A 162 -1.81 -10.31 11.71
N LEU A 163 -2.31 -10.28 10.48
CA LEU A 163 -1.50 -10.42 9.26
C LEU A 163 -0.48 -9.29 9.09
N LEU A 164 -0.87 -8.05 9.41
CA LEU A 164 0.05 -6.92 9.40
C LEU A 164 1.17 -7.07 10.43
N LYS A 165 0.87 -7.52 11.66
CA LYS A 165 1.88 -7.79 12.71
C LYS A 165 2.87 -8.88 12.32
N HIS A 166 2.40 -9.92 11.61
CA HIS A 166 3.16 -11.13 11.27
C HIS A 166 4.48 -10.87 10.51
N ARG A 167 4.60 -9.78 9.75
CA ARG A 167 5.80 -9.49 8.93
C ARG A 167 6.54 -8.19 9.31
N GLY A 168 6.82 -8.00 10.60
CA GLY A 168 7.74 -6.95 11.05
C GLY A 168 7.11 -5.57 11.28
N ASN A 169 5.79 -5.42 11.14
CA ASN A 169 5.10 -4.25 11.68
C ASN A 169 4.83 -4.40 13.20
N LYS A 170 5.81 -4.92 13.96
CA LYS A 170 5.72 -5.11 15.42
C LYS A 170 5.42 -3.79 16.14
N ASN A 171 5.83 -2.65 15.57
CA ASN A 171 5.64 -1.32 16.15
C ASN A 171 4.38 -0.56 15.66
N MET A 172 3.48 -1.16 14.86
CA MET A 172 2.41 -0.40 14.19
C MET A 172 0.98 -0.66 14.69
N ILE A 173 0.79 -1.54 15.67
CA ILE A 173 -0.56 -1.84 16.21
C ILE A 173 -0.52 -1.87 17.74
N GLN A 174 -0.19 -0.72 18.34
CA GLN A 174 -0.66 -0.37 19.67
C GLN A 174 -1.32 1.01 19.63
N SER A 175 -2.41 1.09 20.40
CA SER A 175 -3.22 2.25 20.79
C SER A 175 -4.45 2.63 19.94
N GLN A 176 -5.59 2.60 20.62
CA GLN A 176 -6.93 2.99 20.18
C GLN A 176 -7.27 4.45 20.54
N SER A 177 -6.31 5.36 20.72
CA SER A 177 -6.62 6.76 21.06
C SER A 177 -6.50 7.70 19.85
N GLY A 178 -7.43 8.65 19.74
CA GLY A 178 -7.61 9.52 18.57
C GLY A 178 -6.44 10.47 18.25
N SER A 179 -5.51 10.67 19.18
CA SER A 179 -4.33 11.53 19.03
C SER A 179 -3.12 10.79 18.43
N GLU A 180 -2.96 9.49 18.71
CA GLU A 180 -1.84 8.68 18.20
C GLU A 180 -2.09 8.07 16.82
N ARG A 181 -3.37 7.91 16.41
CA ARG A 181 -3.77 7.52 15.03
C ARG A 181 -3.12 8.37 13.92
N ARG A 182 -2.69 9.60 14.25
CA ARG A 182 -2.03 10.54 13.32
C ARG A 182 -0.52 10.33 13.17
N ARG A 183 0.14 9.51 14.01
CA ARG A 183 1.57 9.17 13.87
C ARG A 183 1.83 8.12 12.78
N PHE A 184 0.92 7.16 12.60
CA PHE A 184 1.18 5.92 11.85
C PHE A 184 0.97 5.99 10.33
N LEU A 185 0.52 7.15 9.81
CA LEU A 185 0.55 7.45 8.37
C LEU A 185 1.93 7.86 7.86
N ARG A 186 2.90 7.88 8.75
CA ARG A 186 4.29 8.10 8.45
C ARG A 186 4.95 6.75 8.64
N LEU A 187 5.42 6.13 7.56
CA LEU A 187 6.79 5.60 7.64
C LEU A 187 7.59 6.68 8.38
N PRO A 188 8.49 6.37 9.33
CA PRO A 188 9.42 7.37 9.83
C PRO A 188 10.34 7.72 8.66
N VAL A 189 9.81 8.50 7.74
CA VAL A 189 10.53 9.48 7.02
C VAL A 189 10.78 10.49 8.13
N GLU A 190 11.89 10.33 8.84
CA GLU A 190 12.39 11.39 9.68
C GLU A 190 12.74 12.52 8.71
N ILE A 191 11.77 13.39 8.44
CA ILE A 191 11.95 14.45 7.46
C ILE A 191 12.63 15.59 8.19
N LYS A 192 13.96 15.64 8.11
CA LYS A 192 14.72 16.80 8.54
C LYS A 192 14.67 17.80 7.39
N VAL A 193 13.89 18.86 7.58
CA VAL A 193 13.83 19.98 6.65
C VAL A 193 14.75 21.06 7.16
N HIS A 194 15.75 21.41 6.35
CA HIS A 194 16.59 22.57 6.56
C HIS A 194 16.07 23.70 5.66
N PHE A 195 15.87 24.87 6.25
CA PHE A 195 15.40 26.05 5.53
C PHE A 195 16.60 26.95 5.27
N LYS A 196 16.73 27.46 4.03
CA LYS A 196 17.68 28.53 3.71
C LYS A 196 16.92 29.61 2.96
N ALA A 197 16.94 30.84 3.48
CA ALA A 197 16.32 31.99 2.82
C ALA A 197 17.03 32.27 1.48
N LEU A 198 16.27 32.56 0.42
CA LEU A 198 16.81 32.94 -0.90
C LEU A 198 17.32 34.39 -0.93
N LYS A 199 16.88 35.22 0.02
CA LYS A 199 17.34 36.59 0.24
C LYS A 199 17.67 36.78 1.72
N GLU A 200 18.80 37.43 2.02
CA GLU A 200 19.11 37.86 3.39
C GLU A 200 17.98 38.75 3.93
N GLY A 201 17.59 38.54 5.19
CA GLY A 201 16.50 39.29 5.84
C GLY A 201 15.07 38.83 5.49
N ALA A 202 14.86 37.96 4.50
CA ALA A 202 13.51 37.53 4.10
C ALA A 202 12.92 36.46 5.03
N LEU A 203 13.74 35.64 5.68
CA LEU A 203 13.28 34.56 6.57
C LEU A 203 14.02 34.55 7.90
N ASP A 204 13.30 34.73 9.00
CA ASP A 204 13.84 34.42 10.33
C ASP A 204 13.77 32.91 10.57
N VAL A 205 14.87 32.23 10.27
CA VAL A 205 15.01 30.78 10.49
C VAL A 205 15.17 30.41 11.96
N LYS A 206 15.38 31.37 12.88
CA LYS A 206 15.48 31.09 14.32
C LYS A 206 14.11 30.64 14.84
N GLY A 207 14.04 29.37 15.25
CA GLY A 207 12.86 28.78 15.86
C GLY A 207 11.95 27.96 14.94
N LEU A 208 12.32 27.79 13.66
CA LEU A 208 11.64 26.80 12.80
C LEU A 208 11.87 25.40 13.36
N LYS A 209 10.79 24.69 13.71
CA LYS A 209 10.87 23.31 14.22
C LYS A 209 10.80 22.31 13.06
N PRO A 210 11.43 21.11 13.20
CA PRO A 210 11.43 20.07 12.17
C PRO A 210 10.04 19.82 11.60
N ALA A 211 9.93 19.89 10.28
CA ALA A 211 8.67 19.87 9.58
C ALA A 211 7.98 18.50 9.66
N ARG A 212 6.66 18.56 9.77
CA ARG A 212 5.78 17.40 9.71
C ARG A 212 5.24 17.31 8.27
N ALA A 213 6.03 16.85 7.29
CA ALA A 213 5.51 16.69 5.93
C ALA A 213 4.30 15.75 5.91
N ARG A 214 3.30 16.10 5.10
CA ARG A 214 2.17 15.23 4.78
C ARG A 214 2.19 15.05 3.27
N ASN A 215 2.34 13.81 2.83
CA ASN A 215 2.09 13.42 1.45
C ASN A 215 3.00 14.17 0.45
N LEU A 216 4.31 13.90 0.49
CA LEU A 216 5.31 14.45 -0.45
C LEU A 216 4.92 14.22 -1.93
N SER A 217 4.11 13.19 -2.21
CA SER A 217 3.59 12.88 -3.55
C SER A 217 2.52 13.83 -4.08
N THR A 218 1.97 14.73 -3.25
CA THR A 218 0.90 15.68 -3.60
C THR A 218 1.33 17.15 -3.53
N GLY A 219 2.64 17.42 -3.47
CA GLY A 219 3.18 18.74 -3.79
C GLY A 219 3.34 19.73 -2.64
N GLY A 220 3.54 19.30 -1.39
CA GLY A 220 3.78 20.27 -0.30
C GLY A 220 4.25 19.71 1.05
N VAL A 221 4.66 20.62 1.95
CA VAL A 221 5.15 20.32 3.32
C VAL A 221 4.42 21.21 4.33
N LEU A 222 4.24 20.71 5.56
CA LEU A 222 3.74 21.52 6.67
C LEU A 222 4.80 21.60 7.78
N PHE A 223 5.02 22.80 8.32
CA PHE A 223 5.94 23.04 9.43
C PHE A 223 5.39 24.08 10.40
N SER A 224 6.06 24.22 11.54
CA SER A 224 5.74 25.22 12.55
C SER A 224 6.79 26.32 12.55
N ALA A 225 6.32 27.57 12.56
CA ALA A 225 7.14 28.77 12.60
C ALA A 225 6.83 29.61 13.84
N VAL A 226 7.83 30.32 14.38
CA VAL A 226 7.62 31.22 15.54
C VAL A 226 7.00 32.54 15.10
N LYS A 227 7.31 32.98 13.87
CA LYS A 227 6.78 34.20 13.24
C LYS A 227 5.77 33.88 12.13
N LYS A 228 4.90 34.83 11.85
CA LYS A 228 3.94 34.76 10.74
C LYS A 228 4.72 34.83 9.42
N MET A 229 4.34 33.98 8.46
CA MET A 229 4.88 34.03 7.10
C MET A 229 3.85 34.62 6.15
N THR A 230 4.32 35.30 5.11
CA THR A 230 3.45 35.95 4.15
C THR A 230 2.94 34.93 3.14
N ALA A 231 1.67 35.00 2.77
CA ALA A 231 1.15 34.15 1.71
C ALA A 231 1.86 34.46 0.38
N ASN A 232 2.10 33.44 -0.45
CA ASN A 232 2.87 33.52 -1.68
C ASN A 232 4.38 33.76 -1.54
N GLU A 233 4.90 33.88 -0.34
CA GLU A 233 6.34 33.96 -0.10
C GLU A 233 7.05 32.70 -0.59
N VAL A 234 8.17 32.86 -1.30
CA VAL A 234 8.91 31.76 -1.92
C VAL A 234 10.10 31.36 -1.06
N LEU A 235 10.23 30.06 -0.81
CA LEU A 235 11.22 29.45 0.07
C LEU A 235 12.09 28.49 -0.72
N GLN A 236 13.40 28.49 -0.44
CA GLN A 236 14.27 27.38 -0.79
C GLN A 236 14.42 26.45 0.41
N MET A 237 14.28 25.15 0.15
CA MET A 237 14.21 24.12 1.16
C MET A 237 15.18 23.00 0.80
N ARG A 238 15.88 22.45 1.79
CA ARG A 238 16.53 21.13 1.70
C ARG A 238 15.76 20.15 2.58
N ILE A 239 15.45 18.99 2.04
CA ILE A 239 14.53 18.01 2.60
C ILE A 239 15.25 16.67 2.59
N ASN A 240 15.62 16.21 3.78
CA ASN A 240 16.21 14.90 4.00
C ASN A 240 15.12 13.93 4.43
N PHE A 241 14.99 12.79 3.75
CA PHE A 241 13.85 11.90 3.93
C PHE A 241 14.20 10.44 3.58
N ILE A 242 13.67 9.45 4.30
CA ILE A 242 13.90 8.02 3.99
C ILE A 242 12.89 7.51 2.95
N ARG A 243 13.38 6.96 1.84
CA ARG A 243 12.58 6.31 0.78
C ARG A 243 13.04 4.88 0.58
N SER A 244 12.14 3.91 0.72
CA SER A 244 12.48 2.48 0.56
C SER A 244 13.67 2.02 1.44
N GLY A 245 13.83 2.62 2.62
CA GLY A 245 14.93 2.32 3.54
C GLY A 245 16.24 3.06 3.26
N GLN A 246 16.32 3.85 2.19
CA GLN A 246 17.51 4.66 1.84
C GLN A 246 17.29 6.14 2.18
N PRO A 247 18.30 6.85 2.72
CA PRO A 247 18.24 8.30 2.89
C PRO A 247 18.27 8.98 1.51
N VAL A 248 17.37 9.94 1.33
CA VAL A 248 17.26 10.75 0.10
C VAL A 248 17.30 12.22 0.51
N GLU A 249 18.17 12.98 -0.14
CA GLU A 249 18.20 14.44 -0.04
C GLU A 249 17.54 15.07 -1.27
N MET A 250 16.78 16.14 -1.01
CA MET A 250 16.04 16.86 -2.03
C MET A 250 16.04 18.36 -1.71
N ALA A 251 16.54 19.18 -2.62
CA ALA A 251 16.27 20.61 -2.60
C ALA A 251 14.93 20.90 -3.28
N ALA A 252 14.25 21.98 -2.89
CA ALA A 252 12.99 22.41 -3.50
C ALA A 252 12.81 23.93 -3.37
N ILE A 253 12.15 24.52 -4.36
CA ILE A 253 11.56 25.85 -4.27
C ILE A 253 10.07 25.65 -3.97
N ALA A 254 9.57 26.30 -2.92
CA ALA A 254 8.20 26.17 -2.46
C ALA A 254 7.58 27.53 -2.20
N ARG A 255 6.27 27.64 -2.31
CA ARG A 255 5.49 28.84 -2.01
C ARG A 255 4.67 28.62 -0.75
N VAL A 256 4.59 29.62 0.13
CA VAL A 256 3.68 29.61 1.28
C VAL A 256 2.24 29.66 0.78
N ALA A 257 1.54 28.52 0.85
CA ALA A 257 0.14 28.40 0.48
C ALA A 257 -0.79 28.84 1.61
N ARG A 258 -0.37 28.64 2.87
CA ARG A 258 -1.14 29.06 4.05
C ARG A 258 -0.26 29.24 5.28
N CYS A 259 -0.61 30.21 6.12
CA CYS A 259 -0.01 30.42 7.44
C CYS A 259 -1.13 30.71 8.47
N GLN A 260 -1.31 29.83 9.46
CA GLN A 260 -2.39 29.92 10.45
C GLN A 260 -1.82 30.00 11.86
N LYS A 261 -2.35 30.90 12.70
CA LYS A 261 -1.94 31.03 14.11
C LYS A 261 -2.21 29.72 14.87
N ALA A 262 -1.25 29.30 15.69
CA ALA A 262 -1.32 28.09 16.51
C ALA A 262 -1.16 28.44 18.00
N LYS A 263 -1.29 27.45 18.89
CA LYS A 263 -1.07 27.63 20.34
C LYS A 263 0.33 28.18 20.65
N THR A 264 1.34 27.78 19.87
CA THR A 264 2.71 28.27 19.95
C THR A 264 3.20 28.58 18.53
N GLY A 265 3.14 29.86 18.13
CA GLY A 265 3.56 30.33 16.80
C GLY A 265 2.51 30.11 15.71
N TYR A 266 2.94 29.57 14.56
CA TYR A 266 2.16 29.44 13.33
C TYR A 266 2.34 28.07 12.69
N ASN A 267 1.27 27.55 12.09
CA ASN A 267 1.30 26.39 11.20
C ASN A 267 1.38 26.88 9.75
N VAL A 268 2.49 26.56 9.08
CA VAL A 268 2.77 26.97 7.71
C VAL A 268 2.64 25.77 6.78
N GLY A 269 1.85 25.92 5.72
CA GLY A 269 1.76 24.97 4.62
C GLY A 269 2.39 25.56 3.37
N VAL A 270 3.29 24.81 2.73
CA VAL A 270 3.96 25.21 1.50
C VAL A 270 3.63 24.25 0.37
N GLU A 271 3.55 24.79 -0.84
CA GLU A 271 3.38 24.07 -2.10
C GLU A 271 4.70 24.10 -2.87
N PHE A 272 5.17 22.96 -3.38
CA PHE A 272 6.38 22.91 -4.19
C PHE A 272 6.12 23.52 -5.57
N LEU A 273 6.90 24.54 -5.90
CA LEU A 273 6.98 25.12 -7.25
C LEU A 273 7.97 24.33 -8.11
N GLN A 274 9.09 23.92 -7.52
CA GLN A 274 10.14 23.19 -8.21
C GLN A 274 10.90 22.28 -7.24
N VAL A 275 11.35 21.12 -7.72
CA VAL A 275 12.06 20.12 -6.91
C VAL A 275 13.39 19.78 -7.59
N TYR A 276 14.46 19.88 -6.81
CA TYR A 276 15.85 19.68 -7.17
C TYR A 276 16.47 18.56 -6.32
N SER A 277 16.33 17.29 -6.70
CA SER A 277 17.11 16.21 -6.07
C SER A 277 18.47 16.03 -6.75
N GLU A 278 19.52 15.66 -6.01
CA GLU A 278 20.78 15.23 -6.65
C GLU A 278 20.58 13.95 -7.52
N ASP A 279 19.50 13.21 -7.28
CA ASP A 279 19.06 12.08 -8.11
C ASP A 279 18.20 12.51 -9.33
N LEU A 280 18.28 13.79 -9.73
CA LEU A 280 17.50 14.34 -10.86
C LEU A 280 18.00 13.91 -12.24
N LYS A 281 19.24 13.42 -12.41
CA LYS A 281 19.66 12.83 -13.70
C LYS A 281 18.72 11.68 -14.08
N THR A 282 18.34 10.86 -13.11
CA THR A 282 17.45 9.71 -13.27
C THR A 282 16.00 10.13 -13.55
N LEU A 283 15.51 11.18 -12.89
CA LEU A 283 14.15 11.69 -13.09
C LEU A 283 14.00 12.53 -14.36
N LYS A 284 15.00 13.34 -14.71
CA LYS A 284 15.06 14.12 -15.95
C LYS A 284 15.15 13.19 -17.16
N ASN A 285 15.97 12.14 -17.10
CA ASN A 285 15.98 11.07 -18.12
C ASN A 285 14.64 10.33 -18.25
N PHE A 286 13.90 10.15 -17.15
CA PHE A 286 12.56 9.54 -17.18
C PHE A 286 11.50 10.45 -17.79
N ILE A 287 11.57 11.75 -17.53
CA ILE A 287 10.67 12.78 -18.08
C ILE A 287 11.00 13.04 -19.56
N ASP A 288 12.27 13.18 -19.92
CA ASP A 288 12.72 13.43 -21.30
C ASP A 288 12.48 12.24 -22.23
N ARG A 289 12.59 11.00 -21.73
CA ARG A 289 12.18 9.80 -22.50
C ARG A 289 10.69 9.78 -22.82
N LYS A 290 9.83 10.25 -21.92
CA LYS A 290 8.38 10.35 -22.18
C LYS A 290 8.01 11.49 -23.13
N ALA A 291 8.75 12.60 -23.09
CA ALA A 291 8.52 13.73 -23.98
C ALA A 291 8.90 13.43 -25.44
N LYS A 292 9.92 12.58 -25.68
CA LYS A 292 10.28 12.14 -27.04
C LYS A 292 9.30 11.12 -27.65
N THR A 293 8.69 10.24 -26.86
CA THR A 293 7.74 9.24 -27.38
C THR A 293 6.34 9.81 -27.68
N GLN A 294 6.03 11.04 -27.26
CA GLN A 294 4.76 11.72 -27.57
C GLN A 294 4.85 12.73 -28.73
N LYS A 295 6.01 12.83 -29.41
CA LYS A 295 6.20 13.72 -30.57
C LYS A 295 6.38 12.97 -31.91
N GLN A 296 6.14 11.65 -31.95
CA GLN A 296 6.25 10.82 -33.16
C GLN A 296 5.03 9.90 -33.39
N LEU A 297 3.87 10.23 -32.82
CA LEU A 297 2.58 9.63 -33.16
C LEU A 297 1.54 10.75 -33.31
#